data_AF-A0A345DQA8-F1
#
_entry.id   AF-A0A345DQA8-F1
#
_cell.length_a   1.000
_cell.length_b   1.000
_cell.length_c   1.000
_cell.angle_alpha   90.00
_cell.angle_beta   90.00
_cell.angle_gamma   90.00
#
_symmetry.space_group_name_H-M   'P 1'
#
loop_
_entity.id
_entity.type
_entity.pdbx_description
1 polymer ?
#
loop_
_entity_poly.entity_id
_entity_poly.type
_entity_poly.pdbx_seq_one_letter_code
_entity_poly.pdbx_strand_id
1 'polypeptide(L)'
;MKRILSIIGAIGLTATSTTTLIGCEKSEKPNNNEENKPTTPTPVQQPPKDSNWKLVDNKDEEKNRNKIYIGIWENGSNYKIINWKANPAQPKWPLYHFEIVYRWDGVGEPQIPTINPNTGEITDWKEQKGT
;
A
#
# COMPACT_ATOMS: atom_id res chain seq x y z
N MET A 1 37.32 36.48 -30.86
CA MET A 1 37.77 35.17 -31.37
C MET A 1 37.53 34.12 -30.30
N LYS A 2 36.82 33.01 -30.64
CA LYS A 2 36.98 31.63 -30.09
C LYS A 2 36.73 31.46 -28.56
N ARG A 3 35.90 30.56 -28.01
CA ARG A 3 35.20 29.35 -28.49
C ARG A 3 33.97 29.13 -27.57
N ILE A 4 32.84 28.72 -28.13
CA ILE A 4 31.70 28.19 -27.37
C ILE A 4 31.92 26.67 -27.27
N LEU A 5 32.07 26.14 -26.06
CA LEU A 5 32.03 24.69 -25.86
C LEU A 5 30.56 24.28 -25.72
N SER A 6 30.02 23.76 -26.82
CA SER A 6 28.80 22.95 -26.79
C SER A 6 29.10 21.65 -26.05
N ILE A 7 28.49 21.47 -24.88
CA ILE A 7 28.34 20.14 -24.28
C ILE A 7 26.86 19.80 -24.36
N ILE A 8 26.54 19.06 -25.41
CA ILE A 8 25.31 18.30 -25.55
C ILE A 8 25.40 17.19 -24.50
N GLY A 9 24.80 17.42 -23.33
CA GLY A 9 24.57 16.42 -22.31
C GLY A 9 23.30 15.65 -22.65
N ALA A 10 23.44 14.34 -22.77
CA ALA A 10 22.45 13.42 -23.28
C ALA A 10 21.07 13.54 -22.62
N ILE A 11 20.07 13.24 -23.46
CA ILE A 11 18.65 13.05 -23.17
C ILE A 11 18.47 12.38 -21.82
N GLY A 12 17.89 13.10 -20.86
CA GLY A 12 17.37 12.52 -19.63
C GLY A 12 16.33 11.47 -20.02
N LEU A 13 16.66 10.22 -19.74
CA LEU A 13 15.81 9.05 -19.94
C LEU A 13 14.47 9.29 -19.22
N THR A 14 13.41 9.65 -19.95
CA THR A 14 12.06 9.58 -19.40
C THR A 14 11.75 8.10 -19.24
N ALA A 15 11.90 7.57 -18.04
CA ALA A 15 11.39 6.25 -17.71
C ALA A 15 9.86 6.33 -17.78
N THR A 16 9.29 6.03 -18.95
CA THR A 16 7.89 5.67 -19.08
C THR A 16 7.75 4.32 -18.39
N SER A 17 7.39 4.34 -17.11
CA SER A 17 6.86 3.16 -16.44
C SER A 17 5.57 2.80 -17.14
N THR A 18 5.65 1.88 -18.10
CA THR A 18 4.48 1.18 -18.63
C THR A 18 3.83 0.49 -17.44
N THR A 19 2.74 1.07 -16.93
CA THR A 19 1.86 0.41 -15.97
C THR A 19 1.19 -0.74 -16.71
N THR A 20 1.79 -1.92 -16.68
CA THR A 20 1.07 -3.15 -16.99
C THR A 20 -0.03 -3.26 -15.93
N LEU A 21 -1.26 -2.90 -16.30
CA LEU A 21 -2.45 -3.20 -15.52
C LEU A 21 -2.67 -4.71 -15.60
N ILE A 22 -1.89 -5.47 -14.83
CA ILE A 22 -2.24 -6.85 -14.50
C ILE A 22 -3.40 -6.72 -13.53
N GLY A 23 -4.62 -6.72 -14.09
CA GLY A 23 -5.83 -6.87 -13.29
C GLY A 23 -5.72 -8.17 -12.51
N CYS A 24 -5.93 -8.10 -11.20
CA CYS A 24 -6.06 -9.30 -10.37
C CYS A 24 -7.22 -10.14 -10.93
N GLU A 25 -6.92 -11.20 -11.66
CA GLU A 25 -7.91 -12.25 -11.92
C GLU A 25 -8.25 -12.91 -10.59
N LYS A 26 -9.40 -12.52 -10.03
CA LYS A 26 -9.98 -13.16 -8.86
C LYS A 26 -10.47 -14.54 -9.28
N SER A 27 -9.76 -15.59 -8.88
CA SER A 27 -10.30 -16.95 -8.93
C SER A 27 -11.41 -17.07 -7.90
N GLU A 28 -12.65 -17.09 -8.37
CA GLU A 28 -13.82 -17.41 -7.54
C GLU A 28 -13.80 -18.91 -7.21
N LYS A 29 -13.79 -19.24 -5.92
CA LYS A 29 -14.42 -20.49 -5.45
C LYS A 29 -15.74 -20.11 -4.79
N PRO A 30 -16.88 -20.74 -5.16
CA PRO A 30 -18.14 -20.48 -4.50
C PRO A 30 -18.13 -21.18 -3.16
N ASN A 31 -18.38 -20.45 -2.08
CA ASN A 31 -18.83 -21.07 -0.84
C ASN A 31 -20.12 -20.39 -0.41
N ASN A 32 -21.13 -21.24 -0.41
CA ASN A 32 -22.53 -20.98 -0.20
C ASN A 32 -22.74 -20.69 1.29
N ASN A 33 -23.27 -19.51 1.62
CA ASN A 33 -24.39 -19.29 2.55
C ASN A 33 -24.44 -17.81 2.97
N GLU A 34 -25.54 -17.17 2.56
CA GLU A 34 -26.27 -16.11 3.26
C GLU A 34 -25.59 -14.76 3.58
N GLU A 35 -25.95 -13.79 2.73
CA GLU A 35 -26.49 -12.45 3.04
C GLU A 35 -25.77 -11.32 2.29
N ASN A 36 -26.51 -10.75 1.32
CA ASN A 36 -26.08 -9.71 0.40
C ASN A 36 -25.76 -8.40 1.13
N LYS A 37 -24.48 -8.07 1.32
CA LYS A 37 -23.99 -6.69 1.18
C LYS A 37 -23.20 -6.62 -0.12
N PRO A 38 -23.46 -5.67 -1.03
CA PRO A 38 -22.49 -5.30 -2.05
C PRO A 38 -21.32 -4.66 -1.31
N THR A 39 -20.35 -5.46 -0.88
CA THR A 39 -19.04 -4.94 -0.52
C THR A 39 -18.43 -4.52 -1.85
N THR A 40 -18.44 -3.22 -2.16
CA THR A 40 -17.62 -2.75 -3.28
C THR A 40 -16.20 -3.13 -2.91
N PRO A 41 -15.56 -4.09 -3.61
CA PRO A 41 -14.23 -4.52 -3.22
C PRO A 41 -13.32 -3.30 -3.34
N THR A 42 -12.74 -2.86 -2.23
CA THR A 42 -11.66 -1.88 -2.31
C THR A 42 -10.56 -2.54 -3.17
N PRO A 43 -10.12 -1.93 -4.28
CA PRO A 43 -9.06 -2.53 -5.09
C PRO A 43 -7.82 -2.71 -4.21
N VAL A 44 -7.37 -3.96 -4.04
CA VAL A 44 -6.11 -4.24 -3.35
C VAL A 44 -4.99 -3.66 -4.20
N GLN A 45 -4.29 -2.66 -3.66
CA GLN A 45 -3.21 -1.97 -4.36
C GLN A 45 -1.86 -2.47 -3.88
N GLN A 46 -0.95 -2.74 -4.80
CA GLN A 46 0.44 -2.96 -4.42
C GLN A 46 1.11 -1.60 -4.15
N PRO A 47 1.91 -1.48 -3.08
CA PRO A 47 2.79 -0.33 -2.90
C PRO A 47 3.76 -0.19 -4.08
N PRO A 48 4.35 0.99 -4.31
CA PRO A 48 5.38 1.17 -5.33
C PRO A 48 6.53 0.17 -5.18
N LYS A 49 7.18 -0.21 -6.29
CA LYS A 49 8.20 -1.28 -6.32
C LYS A 49 9.34 -1.08 -5.32
N ASP A 50 9.75 0.17 -5.11
CA ASP A 50 10.85 0.55 -4.21
C ASP A 50 10.35 1.08 -2.86
N SER A 51 9.07 0.85 -2.54
CA SER A 51 8.48 1.26 -1.28
C SER A 51 8.94 0.39 -0.12
N ASN A 52 9.11 1.04 1.03
CA ASN A 52 9.26 0.40 2.32
C ASN A 52 7.91 -0.12 2.87
N TRP A 53 6.78 0.31 2.29
CA TRP A 53 5.48 -0.31 2.56
C TRP A 53 5.37 -1.65 1.82
N LYS A 54 4.88 -2.68 2.51
CA LYS A 54 4.62 -4.03 1.97
C LYS A 54 3.19 -4.45 2.26
N LEU A 55 2.49 -4.99 1.27
CA LEU A 55 1.19 -5.62 1.48
C LEU A 55 1.36 -6.86 2.38
N VAL A 56 0.47 -7.03 3.35
CA VAL A 56 0.44 -8.23 4.21
C VAL A 56 -0.52 -9.23 3.56
N ASP A 57 0.03 -10.10 2.72
CA ASP A 57 -0.75 -11.11 1.98
C ASP A 57 -1.29 -12.22 2.89
N ASN A 58 -0.50 -12.65 3.88
CA ASN A 58 -0.89 -13.69 4.83
C ASN A 58 -0.75 -13.20 6.28
N LYS A 59 -1.89 -12.88 6.89
CA LYS A 59 -1.97 -12.38 8.28
C LYS A 59 -1.62 -13.46 9.32
N ASP A 60 -1.74 -14.74 8.99
CA ASP A 60 -1.44 -15.84 9.90
C ASP A 60 0.06 -16.07 10.07
N GLU A 61 0.82 -15.87 8.99
CA GLU A 61 2.28 -15.99 8.94
C GLU A 61 2.99 -14.73 9.43
N GLU A 62 2.26 -13.62 9.57
CA GLU A 62 2.81 -12.33 9.95
C GLU A 62 3.32 -12.36 11.41
N LYS A 63 4.66 -12.31 11.55
CA LYS A 63 5.35 -12.27 12.83
C LYS A 63 5.48 -10.82 13.30
N ASN A 64 4.37 -10.24 13.75
CA ASN A 64 4.27 -8.83 14.14
C ASN A 64 5.16 -8.46 15.35
N ARG A 65 6.46 -8.21 15.15
CA ARG A 65 7.37 -7.74 16.20
C ARG A 65 7.83 -6.31 15.92
N ASN A 66 7.35 -5.35 16.71
CA ASN A 66 7.74 -3.94 16.70
C ASN A 66 7.62 -3.20 15.35
N LYS A 67 6.82 -3.72 14.43
CA LYS A 67 6.56 -3.11 13.12
C LYS A 67 5.39 -2.15 13.19
N ILE A 68 5.37 -1.19 12.27
CA ILE A 68 4.25 -0.25 12.10
C ILE A 68 3.41 -0.76 10.94
N TYR A 69 2.10 -0.73 11.13
CA TYR A 69 1.13 -1.20 10.16
C TYR A 69 0.11 -0.10 9.88
N ILE A 70 -0.50 -0.19 8.71
CA ILE A 70 -1.70 0.54 8.36
C ILE A 70 -2.77 -0.44 7.86
N GLY A 71 -4.01 -0.19 8.23
CA GLY A 71 -5.18 -0.93 7.79
C GLY A 71 -6.18 0.02 7.14
N ILE A 72 -6.79 -0.41 6.05
CA ILE A 72 -7.88 0.32 5.40
C ILE A 72 -9.19 -0.16 6.01
N TRP A 73 -10.01 0.80 6.45
CA TRP A 73 -11.29 0.55 7.09
C TRP A 73 -12.41 1.33 6.39
N GLU A 74 -13.49 0.64 6.04
CA GLU A 74 -14.75 1.22 5.57
C GLU A 74 -15.58 1.70 6.79
N ASN A 75 -15.76 3.01 6.93
CA ASN A 75 -16.59 3.62 7.96
C ASN A 75 -17.82 4.29 7.34
N GLY A 76 -18.91 3.52 7.19
CA GLY A 76 -20.09 3.96 6.47
C GLY A 76 -19.78 4.09 4.99
N SER A 77 -19.98 5.28 4.40
CA SER A 77 -19.67 5.54 2.99
C SER A 77 -18.24 6.01 2.75
N ASN A 78 -17.41 6.13 3.79
CA ASN A 78 -16.06 6.68 3.68
C ASN A 78 -14.99 5.69 4.14
N TYR A 79 -13.87 5.67 3.45
CA TYR A 79 -12.68 4.91 3.81
C TYR A 79 -11.70 5.74 4.64
N LYS A 80 -11.00 5.07 5.56
CA LYS A 80 -9.98 5.67 6.42
C LYS A 80 -8.78 4.72 6.54
N ILE A 81 -7.61 5.32 6.78
CA ILE A 81 -6.42 4.59 7.21
C ILE A 81 -6.35 4.66 8.73
N ILE A 82 -6.17 3.49 9.35
CA ILE A 82 -5.81 3.35 10.76
C ILE A 82 -4.39 2.84 10.83
N ASN A 83 -3.51 3.49 11.60
CA ASN A 83 -2.14 3.05 11.82
C ASN A 83 -1.96 2.52 13.25
N TRP A 84 -1.08 1.54 13.42
CA TRP A 84 -0.70 1.05 14.75
C TRP A 84 0.73 0.48 14.74
N LYS A 85 1.34 0.46 15.93
CA LYS A 85 2.58 -0.27 16.17
C LYS A 85 2.22 -1.62 16.80
N ALA A 86 2.73 -2.71 16.24
CA ALA A 86 2.46 -4.03 16.76
C ALA A 86 2.97 -4.19 18.19
N ASN A 87 2.09 -4.65 19.08
CA ASN A 87 2.45 -5.02 20.45
C ASN A 87 3.10 -6.41 20.43
N PRO A 88 4.34 -6.57 20.94
CA PRO A 88 4.99 -7.87 21.03
C PRO A 88 4.21 -8.92 21.81
N ALA A 89 3.40 -8.51 22.80
CA ALA A 89 2.56 -9.39 23.60
C ALA A 89 1.26 -9.80 22.90
N GLN A 90 0.81 -9.01 21.91
CA GLN A 90 -0.41 -9.26 21.13
C GLN A 90 -0.17 -8.96 19.66
N PRO A 91 0.64 -9.79 18.97
CA PRO A 91 1.15 -9.47 17.65
C PRO A 91 0.03 -9.29 16.62
N LYS A 92 -1.03 -10.09 16.71
CA LYS A 92 -2.01 -10.22 15.61
C LYS A 92 -3.29 -9.39 15.75
N TRP A 93 -3.53 -8.79 16.91
CA TRP A 93 -4.89 -8.40 17.31
C TRP A 93 -5.51 -7.22 16.55
N PRO A 94 -4.79 -6.41 15.73
CA PRO A 94 -5.48 -5.52 14.79
C PRO A 94 -5.56 -6.07 13.36
N LEU A 95 -4.69 -7.01 12.96
CA LEU A 95 -4.55 -7.42 11.55
C LEU A 95 -5.85 -7.94 10.94
N TYR A 96 -6.57 -8.77 11.69
CA TYR A 96 -7.77 -9.45 11.19
C TYR A 96 -9.02 -8.56 11.15
N HIS A 97 -8.96 -7.35 11.72
CA HIS A 97 -10.07 -6.39 11.69
C HIS A 97 -10.09 -5.53 10.41
N PHE A 98 -9.00 -5.54 9.64
CA PHE A 98 -8.91 -4.80 8.39
C PHE A 98 -8.89 -5.78 7.23
N GLU A 99 -9.58 -5.46 6.14
CA GLU A 99 -9.52 -6.26 4.92
C GLU A 99 -8.13 -6.19 4.30
N ILE A 100 -7.63 -4.97 4.11
CA ILE A 100 -6.32 -4.66 3.53
C ILE A 100 -5.39 -4.11 4.61
N VAL A 101 -4.19 -4.69 4.71
CA VAL A 101 -3.15 -4.27 5.66
C VAL A 101 -1.81 -4.12 4.95
N TYR A 102 -1.08 -3.05 5.29
CA TYR A 102 0.30 -2.86 4.87
C TYR A 102 1.21 -2.74 6.09
N ARG A 103 2.45 -3.21 5.94
CA ARG A 103 3.53 -3.13 6.93
C ARG A 103 4.61 -2.17 6.46
N TRP A 104 5.16 -1.40 7.39
CA TRP A 104 6.35 -0.60 7.18
C TRP A 104 7.61 -1.40 7.52
N ASP A 105 8.50 -1.54 6.54
CA ASP A 105 9.82 -2.17 6.69
C ASP A 105 10.99 -1.18 6.66
N GLY A 106 10.72 0.12 6.54
CA GLY A 106 11.74 1.16 6.58
C GLY A 106 12.27 1.45 8.00
N VAL A 107 13.23 2.37 8.06
CA VAL A 107 13.82 2.84 9.32
C VAL A 107 12.97 3.98 9.88
N GLY A 108 12.75 3.98 11.20
CA GLY A 108 11.98 5.03 11.87
C GLY A 108 10.48 4.93 11.66
N GLU A 109 9.77 6.00 12.03
CA GLU A 109 8.31 6.10 11.86
C GLU A 109 7.97 6.61 10.45
N PRO A 110 7.07 5.93 9.72
CA PRO A 110 6.69 6.34 8.38
C PRO A 110 5.78 7.57 8.41
N GLN A 111 5.73 8.27 7.28
CA GLN A 111 4.58 9.11 6.98
C GLN A 111 3.41 8.23 6.55
N ILE A 112 2.20 8.59 6.97
CA ILE A 112 1.00 7.81 6.69
C ILE A 112 0.51 8.12 5.28
N PRO A 113 0.24 7.10 4.44
CA PRO A 113 -0.32 7.31 3.11
C PRO A 113 -1.63 8.10 3.13
N THR A 114 -1.93 8.75 2.01
CA THR A 114 -3.21 9.44 1.81
C THR A 114 -4.17 8.52 1.08
N ILE A 115 -5.42 8.46 1.55
CA ILE A 115 -6.49 7.65 0.97
C ILE A 115 -7.58 8.54 0.39
N ASN A 116 -8.14 8.16 -0.75
CA ASN A 116 -9.38 8.73 -1.24
C ASN A 116 -10.55 8.19 -0.40
N PRO A 117 -11.25 9.03 0.38
CA PRO A 117 -12.29 8.56 1.28
C PRO A 117 -13.47 7.94 0.54
N ASN A 118 -13.70 8.24 -0.74
CA ASN A 118 -14.84 7.68 -1.47
C ASN A 118 -14.55 6.32 -2.08
N THR A 119 -13.28 6.03 -2.42
CA THR A 119 -12.91 4.81 -3.16
C THR A 119 -12.06 3.83 -2.36
N GLY A 120 -11.47 4.28 -1.24
CA GLY A 120 -10.53 3.48 -0.46
C GLY A 120 -9.16 3.36 -1.11
N GLU A 121 -8.92 4.08 -2.21
CA GLU A 121 -7.66 4.02 -2.93
C GLU A 121 -6.58 4.86 -2.26
N ILE A 122 -5.38 4.31 -2.12
CA ILE A 122 -4.22 5.09 -1.67
C ILE A 122 -3.74 5.97 -2.83
N THR A 123 -3.85 7.28 -2.68
CA THR A 123 -3.49 8.27 -3.71
C THR A 123 -2.05 8.77 -3.58
N ASP A 124 -1.44 8.63 -2.40
CA ASP A 124 -0.06 9.01 -2.13
C ASP A 124 0.52 8.12 -1.03
N TRP A 125 1.59 7.39 -1.33
CA TRP A 125 2.25 6.46 -0.40
C TRP A 125 3.19 7.14 0.60
N LYS A 126 3.43 8.45 0.48
CA LYS A 126 4.29 9.25 1.37
C LYS A 126 5.64 8.58 1.64
N GLU A 127 6.30 8.12 0.58
CA GLU A 127 7.55 7.39 0.69
C GLU A 127 8.67 8.25 1.30
N GLN A 128 9.31 7.74 2.35
CA GLN A 128 10.56 8.28 2.85
C GLN A 128 11.72 7.56 2.15
N LYS A 129 12.35 8.23 1.20
CA LYS A 129 13.63 7.78 0.67
C LYS A 129 14.70 8.10 1.71
N GLY A 130 15.35 7.06 2.24
CA GLY A 130 16.44 7.22 3.20
C GLY A 130 17.50 8.19 2.65
N THR A 131 17.97 9.08 3.52
CA THR A 131 19.07 10.01 3.21
C THR A 131 20.40 9.30 3.28
#